data_AF-A0A7X8MHQ8-F1
#
_entry.id   AF-A0A7X8MHQ8-F1
#
_cell.length_a   1.000
_cell.length_b   1.000
_cell.length_c   1.000
_cell.angle_alpha   90.00
_cell.angle_beta   90.00
_cell.angle_gamma   90.00
#
_symmetry.space_group_name_H-M   'P 1'
#
loop_
_entity.id
_entity.type
_entity.pdbx_description
1 polymer ?
#
loop_
_entity_poly.entity_id
_entity_poly.type
_entity_poly.pdbx_seq_one_letter_code
_entity_poly.pdbx_strand_id
1 'polypeptide(L)'
;MTNQTIEKAAISYLKAISGMYAAVKAFPEDGYIIRIPVVPPVQVQNPWLNDYNIYTVDQIFILLPEQGSPYLLVLDTKLRPYFYNFDGDVDALLKDLGFYPVPSQQQGKYL
;
A
#
# COMPACT_ATOMS: atom_id res chain seq x y z
N MET A 1 18.06 -9.43 6.78
CA MET A 1 16.60 -9.59 6.71
C MET A 1 16.20 -9.40 5.26
N THR A 2 15.46 -10.34 4.68
CA THR A 2 15.38 -10.49 3.21
C THR A 2 14.19 -9.75 2.62
N ASN A 3 14.39 -9.10 1.48
CA ASN A 3 13.37 -8.47 0.62
C ASN A 3 12.06 -9.29 0.51
N GLN A 4 12.17 -10.62 0.56
CA GLN A 4 11.03 -11.55 0.55
C GLN A 4 10.00 -11.36 1.67
N THR A 5 10.38 -10.90 2.87
CA THR A 5 9.41 -10.68 3.96
C THR A 5 8.54 -9.46 3.68
N ILE A 6 9.17 -8.36 3.24
CA ILE A 6 8.51 -7.10 2.84
C ILE A 6 7.58 -7.35 1.66
N GLU A 7 8.06 -8.09 0.64
CA GLU A 7 7.27 -8.43 -0.54
C GLU A 7 6.04 -9.29 -0.16
N LYS A 8 6.22 -10.32 0.68
CA LYS A 8 5.11 -11.16 1.16
C LYS A 8 4.07 -10.37 1.94
N ALA A 9 4.51 -9.44 2.81
CA ALA A 9 3.61 -8.56 3.54
C ALA A 9 2.80 -7.69 2.57
N ALA A 10 3.44 -7.04 1.60
CA ALA A 10 2.77 -6.23 0.60
C ALA A 10 1.76 -7.03 -0.23
N ILE A 11 2.12 -8.24 -0.67
CA ILE A 11 1.21 -9.15 -1.39
C ILE A 11 0.01 -9.54 -0.53
N SER A 12 0.20 -9.70 0.78
CA SER A 12 -0.90 -10.02 1.69
C SER A 12 -1.96 -8.91 1.74
N TYR A 13 -1.55 -7.65 1.61
CA TYR A 13 -2.46 -6.51 1.57
C TYR A 13 -3.35 -6.51 0.33
N LEU A 14 -2.82 -6.94 -0.83
CA LEU A 14 -3.64 -7.11 -2.05
C LEU A 14 -4.75 -8.16 -1.86
N LYS A 15 -4.50 -9.19 -1.04
CA LYS A 15 -5.51 -10.21 -0.71
C LYS A 15 -6.53 -9.70 0.30
N ALA A 16 -6.14 -8.76 1.15
CA ALA A 16 -6.95 -8.20 2.22
C ALA A 16 -7.65 -6.88 1.84
N ILE A 17 -7.75 -6.56 0.54
CA ILE A 17 -8.53 -5.42 0.07
C ILE A 17 -9.98 -5.58 0.52
N SER A 18 -10.47 -4.60 1.28
CA SER A 18 -11.81 -4.58 1.86
C SER A 18 -12.78 -3.68 1.08
N GLY A 19 -12.28 -2.80 0.20
CA GLY A 19 -13.11 -1.97 -0.64
C GLY A 19 -12.36 -0.91 -1.44
N MET A 20 -13.08 -0.21 -2.32
CA MET A 20 -12.58 0.98 -3.00
C MET A 20 -12.36 2.12 -1.99
N TYR A 21 -11.27 2.88 -2.16
CA TYR A 21 -11.04 4.11 -1.42
C TYR A 21 -11.74 5.28 -2.14
N ALA A 22 -12.79 5.82 -1.52
CA ALA A 22 -13.70 6.78 -2.15
C ALA A 22 -13.46 8.24 -1.70
N ALA A 23 -12.21 8.70 -1.70
CA ALA A 23 -11.90 10.10 -1.40
C ALA A 23 -11.96 10.98 -2.66
N VAL A 24 -12.51 12.19 -2.53
CA VAL A 24 -12.54 13.21 -3.60
C VAL A 24 -11.12 13.62 -4.03
N LYS A 25 -10.18 13.64 -3.06
CA LYS A 25 -8.75 13.81 -3.29
C LYS A 25 -8.04 12.53 -2.84
N ALA A 26 -7.71 11.67 -3.80
CA ALA A 26 -7.18 10.33 -3.52
C ALA A 26 -5.68 10.30 -3.18
N PHE A 27 -4.92 11.34 -3.52
CA PHE A 27 -3.55 11.51 -3.03
C PHE A 27 -3.55 12.41 -1.80
N PRO A 28 -2.82 12.04 -0.74
CA PRO A 28 -2.74 12.86 0.45
C PRO A 28 -1.87 14.08 0.17
N GLU A 29 -2.21 15.23 0.76
CA GLU A 29 -1.41 16.45 0.64
C GLU A 29 -0.07 16.29 1.39
N ASP A 30 -0.11 15.59 2.53
CA ASP A 30 1.05 15.28 3.38
C ASP A 30 1.08 13.79 3.76
N GLY A 31 2.29 13.22 3.87
CA GLY A 31 2.49 11.81 4.22
C GLY A 31 3.61 11.14 3.44
N TYR A 32 3.57 9.80 3.36
CA TYR A 32 4.56 8.98 2.66
C TYR A 32 3.88 8.07 1.64
N ILE A 33 4.59 7.79 0.55
CA ILE A 33 4.23 6.73 -0.40
C ILE A 33 5.37 5.72 -0.41
N ILE A 34 5.07 4.48 -0.05
CA ILE A 34 6.02 3.38 -0.09
C ILE A 34 5.77 2.60 -1.38
N ARG A 35 6.78 2.49 -2.24
CA ARG A 35 6.74 1.67 -3.45
C ARG A 35 7.48 0.37 -3.21
N ILE A 36 6.77 -0.75 -3.36
CA ILE A 36 7.32 -2.09 -3.23
C ILE A 36 7.26 -2.78 -4.59
N PRO A 37 8.40 -2.99 -5.28
CA PRO A 37 8.44 -3.79 -6.50
C PRO A 37 8.22 -5.27 -6.15
N VAL A 38 7.48 -5.99 -7.00
CA VAL A 38 7.19 -7.42 -6.89
C VAL A 38 7.71 -8.10 -8.15
N VAL A 39 8.82 -8.85 -8.03
CA VAL A 39 9.52 -9.46 -9.17
C VAL A 39 9.73 -10.95 -8.89
N PRO A 40 9.10 -11.86 -9.67
CA PRO A 40 8.24 -11.60 -10.84
C PRO A 40 6.86 -11.02 -10.46
N PRO A 41 6.11 -10.43 -11.41
CA PRO A 41 4.74 -9.99 -11.16
C PRO A 41 3.88 -11.10 -10.55
N VAL A 42 3.11 -10.77 -9.52
CA VAL A 42 2.26 -11.73 -8.82
C VAL A 42 0.87 -11.79 -9.47
N GLN A 43 0.32 -12.99 -9.61
CA GLN A 43 -1.09 -13.15 -9.99
C GLN A 43 -1.99 -12.85 -8.80
N VAL A 44 -3.05 -12.08 -9.04
CA VAL A 44 -4.01 -11.70 -8.00
C VAL A 44 -5.40 -12.25 -8.32
N GLN A 45 -5.98 -12.89 -7.32
CA GLN A 45 -7.37 -13.33 -7.31
C GLN A 45 -8.09 -12.54 -6.22
N ASN A 46 -8.60 -11.37 -6.58
CA ASN A 46 -9.34 -10.48 -5.70
C ASN A 46 -10.40 -9.74 -6.54
N PRO A 47 -11.70 -9.83 -6.21
CA PRO A 47 -12.76 -9.17 -6.98
C PRO A 47 -12.52 -7.67 -7.19
N TRP A 48 -12.05 -6.94 -6.17
CA TRP A 48 -11.77 -5.51 -6.26
C TRP A 48 -10.72 -5.13 -7.30
N LEU A 49 -9.80 -6.05 -7.62
CA LEU A 49 -8.79 -5.88 -8.65
C LEU A 49 -9.27 -6.42 -10.00
N ASN A 50 -9.83 -7.63 -9.98
CA ASN A 50 -10.21 -8.36 -11.18
C ASN A 50 -11.39 -7.70 -11.91
N ASP A 51 -12.33 -7.05 -11.20
CA ASP A 51 -13.44 -6.28 -11.80
C ASP A 51 -12.94 -5.10 -12.66
N TYR A 52 -11.73 -4.62 -12.40
CA TYR A 52 -11.05 -3.57 -13.17
C TYR A 52 -10.01 -4.12 -14.16
N ASN A 53 -10.05 -5.42 -14.45
CA ASN A 53 -9.10 -6.14 -15.31
C ASN A 53 -7.65 -6.14 -14.81
N ILE A 54 -7.44 -6.04 -13.49
CA ILE A 54 -6.13 -6.16 -12.86
C ILE A 54 -5.96 -7.61 -12.39
N TYR A 55 -5.19 -8.39 -13.12
CA TYR A 55 -4.92 -9.82 -12.83
C TYR A 55 -3.49 -10.10 -12.40
N THR A 56 -2.58 -9.16 -12.67
CA THR A 56 -1.17 -9.23 -12.30
C THR A 56 -0.72 -7.91 -11.73
N VAL A 57 0.09 -7.95 -10.67
CA VAL A 57 0.66 -6.76 -10.04
C VAL A 57 2.17 -6.94 -9.93
N ASP A 58 2.93 -5.97 -10.45
CA ASP A 58 4.39 -5.92 -10.38
C ASP A 58 4.90 -4.84 -9.42
N GLN A 59 4.00 -3.96 -8.97
CA GLN A 59 4.31 -2.87 -8.04
C GLN A 59 3.12 -2.60 -7.13
N ILE A 60 3.40 -2.49 -5.84
CA ILE A 60 2.42 -2.16 -4.81
C ILE A 60 2.82 -0.84 -4.19
N PHE A 61 1.87 0.10 -4.16
CA PHE A 61 2.07 1.39 -3.51
C PHE A 61 1.22 1.44 -2.25
N ILE A 62 1.83 1.79 -1.11
CA ILE A 62 1.16 1.97 0.16
C ILE A 62 1.22 3.45 0.50
N LEU A 63 0.07 4.08 0.62
CA LEU A 63 -0.07 5.50 0.94
C LEU A 63 -0.32 5.63 2.43
N LEU A 64 0.54 6.41 3.08
CA LEU A 64 0.53 6.70 4.52
C LEU A 64 0.23 8.18 4.69
N PRO A 65 -1.05 8.59 4.71
CA PRO A 65 -1.38 9.97 4.99
C PRO A 65 -0.92 10.34 6.41
N GLU A 66 -0.65 11.62 6.67
CA GLU A 66 -0.35 12.08 8.02
C GLU A 66 -1.51 11.83 9.00
N GLN A 67 -2.75 11.91 8.49
CA GLN A 67 -3.97 11.61 9.23
C GLN A 67 -4.82 10.57 8.50
N GLY A 68 -5.38 9.62 9.26
CA GLY A 68 -6.24 8.57 8.74
C GLY A 68 -5.52 7.24 8.51
N SER A 69 -6.26 6.29 7.93
CA SER A 69 -5.75 4.94 7.70
C SER A 69 -4.90 4.85 6.42
N PRO A 70 -3.88 3.98 6.40
CA PRO A 70 -3.20 3.60 5.16
C PRO A 70 -4.16 3.04 4.11
N TYR A 71 -3.82 3.24 2.84
CA TYR A 71 -4.55 2.66 1.70
C TYR A 71 -3.58 2.29 0.57
N LEU A 72 -4.01 1.40 -0.32
CA LEU A 72 -3.21 0.95 -1.45
C LEU A 72 -3.49 1.79 -2.67
N LEU A 73 -2.46 1.93 -3.49
CA LEU A 73 -2.56 2.30 -4.90
C LEU A 73 -2.05 1.13 -5.73
N VAL A 74 -2.86 0.69 -6.69
CA VAL A 74 -2.50 -0.31 -7.70
C VAL A 74 -2.70 0.32 -9.07
N LEU A 75 -1.76 0.05 -9.98
CA LEU A 75 -1.84 0.50 -11.36
C LEU A 75 -2.33 -0.65 -12.23
N ASP A 76 -3.22 -0.36 -13.19
CA ASP A 76 -3.53 -1.34 -14.23
C ASP A 76 -2.46 -1.36 -15.34
N THR A 77 -2.69 -2.19 -16.36
CA THR A 77 -1.79 -2.34 -17.52
C THR A 77 -1.64 -1.08 -18.37
N LYS A 78 -2.51 -0.08 -18.19
CA LYS A 78 -2.45 1.23 -18.84
C LYS A 78 -1.94 2.32 -17.89
N LEU A 79 -1.37 1.94 -16.75
CA LEU A 79 -0.88 2.83 -15.70
C LEU A 79 -1.98 3.71 -15.07
N ARG A 80 -3.25 3.28 -15.13
CA ARG A 80 -4.36 3.99 -14.49
C ARG A 80 -4.38 3.66 -12.99
N PRO A 81 -4.52 4.67 -12.11
CA PRO A 81 -4.47 4.46 -10.66
C PRO A 81 -5.82 3.99 -10.11
N TYR A 82 -5.76 2.99 -9.23
CA TYR A 82 -6.89 2.49 -8.45
C TYR A 82 -6.52 2.47 -6.97
N PHE A 83 -7.40 3.01 -6.13
CA PHE A 83 -7.16 3.19 -4.70
C PHE A 83 -8.07 2.28 -3.88
N TYR A 84 -7.50 1.63 -2.87
CA TYR A 84 -8.17 0.59 -2.11
C TYR A 84 -7.92 0.68 -0.61
N ASN A 85 -8.98 0.49 0.17
CA ASN A 85 -8.85 0.16 1.59
C ASN A 85 -8.42 -1.30 1.74
N PHE A 86 -7.66 -1.61 2.78
CA PHE A 86 -7.22 -2.97 3.08
C PHE A 86 -7.04 -3.17 4.58
N ASP A 87 -7.11 -4.43 5.01
CA ASP A 87 -6.82 -4.81 6.38
C ASP A 87 -5.38 -5.37 6.46
N GLY A 88 -4.52 -4.76 7.28
CA GLY A 88 -3.14 -5.21 7.43
C GLY A 88 -2.33 -4.42 8.45
N ASP A 89 -1.32 -5.06 9.03
CA ASP A 89 -0.39 -4.43 9.98
C ASP A 89 0.73 -3.71 9.20
N VAL A 90 0.51 -2.44 8.93
CA VAL A 90 1.48 -1.57 8.25
C VAL A 90 2.63 -1.18 9.17
N ASP A 91 2.41 -1.11 10.48
CA ASP A 91 3.46 -0.79 11.45
C ASP A 91 4.54 -1.88 11.49
N ALA A 92 4.14 -3.16 11.39
CA ALA A 92 5.08 -4.27 11.25
C ALA A 92 5.93 -4.14 9.98
N LEU A 93 5.30 -3.83 8.83
CA LEU A 93 6.02 -3.60 7.58
C LEU A 93 7.01 -2.42 7.70
N LEU A 94 6.60 -1.32 8.34
CA LEU A 94 7.45 -0.15 8.55
C LEU A 94 8.64 -0.46 9.46
N LYS A 95 8.46 -1.30 10.49
CA LYS A 95 9.56 -1.78 11.34
C LYS A 95 10.54 -2.63 10.54
N ASP A 96 10.04 -3.53 9.70
CA ASP A 96 10.87 -4.36 8.82
C ASP A 96 11.66 -3.52 7.80
N LEU A 97 11.07 -2.42 7.33
CA LEU A 97 11.71 -1.46 6.44
C LEU A 97 12.70 -0.52 7.18
N GLY A 98 12.66 -0.45 8.52
CA GLY A 98 13.44 0.50 9.31
C GLY A 98 12.90 1.94 9.26
N PHE A 99 11.64 2.13 8.88
CA PHE A 99 10.96 3.43 8.78
C PHE A 99 10.00 3.70 9.95
N TYR A 100 9.99 2.85 10.98
CA TYR A 100 9.15 3.03 12.16
C TYR A 100 9.93 3.61 13.36
N PRO A 101 9.38 4.60 14.09
CA PRO A 101 8.13 5.28 13.80
C PRO A 101 8.27 6.20 12.57
N VAL A 102 7.15 6.36 11.83
CA VAL A 102 7.09 7.22 10.63
C VAL A 102 7.58 8.63 10.98
N PRO A 103 8.39 9.31 10.14
CA PRO A 103 9.02 10.56 10.57
C PRO A 103 8.03 11.68 10.94
N SER A 104 6.81 11.70 10.37
CA SER A 104 5.74 12.63 10.80
C SER A 104 5.31 12.38 12.26
N GLN A 105 5.32 11.14 12.73
CA GLN A 105 5.03 10.78 14.12
C GLN A 105 6.17 11.09 15.10
N GLN A 106 7.39 11.38 14.60
CA GLN A 106 8.51 11.78 15.46
C GLN A 106 8.46 13.26 15.85
N GLN A 107 7.79 14.11 15.05
CA GLN A 107 7.71 15.55 15.29
C GLN A 107 6.78 15.91 16.47
N GLY A 108 5.86 15.01 16.87
CA GLY A 108 4.96 15.21 18.02
C GLY A 108 5.56 14.91 19.40
N LYS A 109 6.85 14.55 19.51
CA LYS A 109 7.50 14.20 20.80
C LYS A 109 8.38 15.29 21.42
N TYR A 110 8.47 16.47 20.80
CA TYR A 110 9.31 17.58 21.26
C TYR A 110 8.55 18.90 21.49
N LEU A 111 7.25 18.82 21.81
CA LEU A 111 6.45 19.97 22.27
C LEU A 111 5.81 19.66 23.62
#